data_AF-A0A3D5ENH5-F1
#
_entry.id   AF-A0A3D5ENH5-F1
#
_cell.length_a   1.000
_cell.length_b   1.000
_cell.length_c   1.000
_cell.angle_alpha   90.00
_cell.angle_beta   90.00
_cell.angle_gamma   90.00
#
_symmetry.space_group_name_H-M   'P 1'
#
loop_
_entity.id
_entity.type
_entity.pdbx_description
1 polymer ?
#
loop_
_entity_poly.entity_id
_entity_poly.type
_entity_poly.pdbx_seq_one_letter_code
_entity_poly.pdbx_strand_id
1 'polypeptide(L)'
;KPVLPAELISSATKFFINPTGRFVIGGPMGDCGLTGRKIIVDTYGGMARHGGGAFSGKDPSKVDRSAAYAARYVAKNVVAAGLADKCELQVSYAIGVAEPTSISIETFGTGKLDEARLIELVREHFDLRPYGLIQMLDLERPIYQPTAAYGHFGRNEFPWESTDKADALRAAAGL
;
A
#
# COMPACT_ATOMS: atom_id res chain seq x y z
N LYS A 1 17.27 15.27 -13.34
CA LYS A 1 18.39 15.65 -12.44
C LYS A 1 17.91 16.03 -11.04
N PRO A 2 16.99 16.99 -10.82
CA PRO A 2 16.62 17.43 -9.45
C PRO A 2 15.79 16.41 -8.65
N VAL A 3 15.26 15.37 -9.29
CA VAL A 3 14.33 14.40 -8.67
C VAL A 3 15.02 13.10 -8.23
N LEU A 4 16.00 12.62 -9.00
CA LEU A 4 16.68 11.36 -8.72
C LEU A 4 17.93 11.62 -7.87
N PRO A 5 18.26 10.77 -6.88
CA PRO A 5 19.50 10.88 -6.13
C PRO A 5 20.71 10.84 -7.07
N ALA A 6 21.64 11.78 -6.89
CA ALA A 6 22.73 12.01 -7.82
C ALA A 6 23.69 10.80 -7.90
N GLU A 7 23.86 10.10 -6.78
CA GLU A 7 24.69 8.92 -6.63
C GLU A 7 24.20 7.69 -7.43
N LEU A 8 22.92 7.67 -7.82
CA LEU A 8 22.36 6.60 -8.66
C LEU A 8 22.52 6.89 -10.17
N ILE A 9 22.98 8.10 -10.54
CA ILE A 9 23.20 8.51 -11.93
C ILE A 9 24.69 8.39 -12.25
N SER A 10 25.02 7.57 -13.25
CA SER A 10 26.39 7.37 -13.72
C SER A 10 26.52 7.67 -15.22
N SER A 11 27.75 7.58 -15.74
CA SER A 11 28.01 7.65 -17.18
C SER A 11 27.35 6.52 -17.98
N ALA A 12 26.99 5.40 -17.32
CA ALA A 12 26.27 4.30 -17.94
C ALA A 12 24.74 4.50 -18.00
N THR A 13 24.20 5.50 -17.28
CA THR A 13 22.76 5.77 -17.23
C THR A 13 22.26 6.27 -18.59
N LYS A 14 21.27 5.56 -19.15
CA LYS A 14 20.63 5.94 -20.42
C LYS A 14 19.43 6.85 -20.15
N PHE A 15 19.38 7.98 -20.85
CA PHE A 15 18.26 8.93 -20.81
C PHE A 15 17.49 8.89 -22.13
N PHE A 16 16.28 8.36 -22.09
CA PHE A 16 15.36 8.36 -23.24
C PHE A 16 14.32 9.45 -23.04
N ILE A 17 14.50 10.59 -23.70
CA ILE A 17 13.59 11.75 -23.62
C ILE A 17 12.78 11.79 -24.91
N ASN A 18 11.47 11.61 -24.79
CA ASN A 18 10.53 11.51 -25.92
C ASN A 18 11.09 10.64 -27.08
N PRO A 19 11.34 9.34 -26.85
CA PRO A 19 12.01 8.48 -27.82
C PRO A 19 11.26 8.32 -29.15
N THR A 20 9.96 8.65 -29.19
CA THR A 20 9.13 8.66 -30.40
C THR A 20 9.19 9.98 -31.17
N GLY A 21 9.96 10.96 -30.69
CA GLY A 21 10.06 12.29 -31.28
C GLY A 21 9.08 13.29 -30.68
N ARG A 22 8.21 13.88 -31.50
CA ARG A 22 7.30 14.94 -31.05
C ARG A 22 6.07 14.35 -30.37
N PHE A 23 5.76 14.83 -29.16
CA PHE A 23 4.56 14.47 -28.42
C PHE A 23 3.69 15.73 -28.23
N VAL A 24 2.79 15.98 -29.19
CA VAL A 24 1.96 17.20 -29.23
C VAL A 24 0.50 16.92 -28.88
N ILE A 25 -0.08 15.87 -29.47
CA ILE A 25 -1.44 15.42 -29.14
C ILE A 25 -1.35 14.47 -27.96
N GLY A 26 -2.15 14.69 -26.92
CA GLY A 26 -2.17 13.86 -25.72
C GLY A 26 -3.50 13.96 -24.97
N GLY A 27 -3.54 13.38 -23.77
CA GLY A 27 -4.76 13.30 -22.96
C GLY A 27 -5.85 12.45 -23.62
N PRO A 28 -7.13 12.65 -23.23
CA PRO A 28 -8.26 11.84 -23.72
C PRO A 28 -8.47 11.89 -25.24
N MET A 29 -7.93 12.90 -25.93
CA MET A 29 -7.96 13.00 -27.40
C MET A 29 -7.07 11.93 -28.07
N GLY A 30 -5.96 11.55 -27.42
CA GLY A 30 -4.99 10.61 -27.97
C GLY A 30 -5.21 9.16 -27.52
N ASP A 31 -5.70 8.95 -26.30
CA ASP A 31 -5.95 7.62 -25.74
C ASP A 31 -7.10 7.66 -24.72
N CYS A 32 -7.97 6.66 -24.76
CA CYS A 32 -9.13 6.57 -23.87
C CYS A 32 -8.68 6.12 -22.47
N GLY A 33 -8.94 6.97 -21.48
CA GLY A 33 -8.67 6.67 -20.07
C GLY A 33 -9.88 6.03 -19.37
N LEU A 34 -9.64 5.00 -18.56
CA LEU A 34 -10.67 4.40 -17.70
C LEU A 34 -10.16 4.28 -16.26
N THR A 35 -11.07 4.47 -15.30
CA THR A 35 -10.81 4.27 -13.87
C THR A 35 -10.27 2.86 -13.60
N GLY A 36 -9.25 2.73 -12.76
CA GLY A 36 -8.69 1.43 -12.37
C GLY A 36 -7.77 0.78 -13.41
N ARG A 37 -7.30 1.51 -14.43
CA ARG A 37 -6.33 1.00 -15.41
C ARG A 37 -4.86 1.33 -15.09
N LYS A 38 -4.59 1.70 -13.84
CA LYS A 38 -3.25 2.05 -13.32
C LYS A 38 -2.96 1.47 -11.93
N ILE A 39 -3.62 0.38 -11.56
CA ILE A 39 -3.51 -0.24 -10.22
C ILE A 39 -2.08 -0.57 -9.75
N ILE A 40 -1.16 -0.90 -10.67
CA ILE A 40 0.25 -1.15 -10.31
C ILE A 40 1.02 0.17 -10.09
N VAL A 41 0.66 1.24 -10.81
CA VAL A 41 1.17 2.60 -10.57
C VAL A 41 0.64 3.16 -9.25
N ASP A 42 -0.62 2.86 -8.93
CA ASP A 42 -1.27 3.30 -7.69
C ASP A 42 -0.65 2.66 -6.44
N THR A 43 0.02 1.50 -6.60
CA THR A 43 0.53 0.67 -5.50
C THR A 43 2.06 0.63 -5.46
N TYR A 44 2.68 -0.50 -5.80
CA TYR A 44 4.08 -0.82 -5.48
C TYR A 44 4.97 -0.93 -6.72
N GLY A 45 4.51 -0.49 -7.90
CA GLY A 45 5.32 -0.48 -9.12
C GLY A 45 5.79 -1.88 -9.57
N GLY A 46 5.09 -2.94 -9.14
CA GLY A 46 5.44 -4.34 -9.44
C GLY A 46 6.36 -5.01 -8.40
N MET A 47 6.77 -4.30 -7.35
CA MET A 47 7.59 -4.88 -6.27
C MET A 47 6.82 -5.89 -5.41
N ALA A 48 5.51 -5.70 -5.25
CA ALA A 48 4.64 -6.56 -4.44
C ALA A 48 3.46 -7.09 -5.27
N ARG A 49 2.88 -8.19 -4.82
CA ARG A 49 1.73 -8.83 -5.48
C ARG A 49 0.47 -7.97 -5.34
N HIS A 50 -0.45 -8.08 -6.31
CA HIS A 50 -1.66 -7.26 -6.36
C HIS A 50 -2.92 -8.13 -6.44
N GLY A 51 -3.94 -7.84 -5.63
CA GLY A 51 -5.19 -8.62 -5.56
C GLY A 51 -6.19 -8.36 -6.69
N GLY A 52 -6.00 -7.28 -7.45
CA GLY A 52 -6.73 -6.96 -8.69
C GLY A 52 -7.79 -5.85 -8.56
N GLY A 53 -8.22 -5.53 -7.34
CA GLY A 53 -9.18 -4.45 -7.09
C GLY A 53 -8.60 -3.05 -7.37
N ALA A 54 -9.32 -2.22 -8.13
CA ALA A 54 -9.00 -0.81 -8.28
C ALA A 54 -9.41 0.03 -7.05
N PHE A 55 -8.79 1.21 -6.85
CA PHE A 55 -9.12 2.08 -5.73
C PHE A 55 -10.13 3.18 -6.07
N SER A 56 -9.83 4.05 -7.04
CA SER A 56 -10.61 5.25 -7.36
C SER A 56 -12.09 4.97 -7.69
N GLY A 57 -12.99 5.84 -7.23
CA GLY A 57 -14.44 5.71 -7.39
C GLY A 57 -15.17 4.80 -6.39
N LYS A 58 -14.46 4.25 -5.38
CA LYS A 58 -15.03 3.37 -4.36
C LYS A 58 -15.10 4.06 -2.99
N ASP A 59 -16.21 3.95 -2.29
CA ASP A 59 -16.30 4.35 -0.88
C ASP A 59 -15.54 3.34 0.02
N PRO A 60 -15.24 3.67 1.29
CA PRO A 60 -14.38 2.81 2.12
C PRO A 60 -15.04 1.52 2.61
N SER A 61 -16.33 1.28 2.37
CA SER A 61 -16.94 -0.04 2.58
C SER A 61 -16.42 -1.09 1.60
N LYS A 62 -15.82 -0.67 0.49
CA LYS A 62 -15.25 -1.57 -0.53
C LYS A 62 -13.85 -2.00 -0.11
N VAL A 63 -13.73 -3.25 0.33
CA VAL A 63 -12.47 -3.84 0.84
C VAL A 63 -11.32 -3.79 -0.18
N ASP A 64 -11.61 -3.72 -1.48
CA ASP A 64 -10.59 -3.47 -2.51
C ASP A 64 -9.72 -2.23 -2.19
N ARG A 65 -10.31 -1.19 -1.60
CA ARG A 65 -9.61 0.03 -1.18
C ARG A 65 -9.21 -0.05 0.29
N SER A 66 -10.18 -0.23 1.19
CA SER A 66 -9.92 -0.10 2.63
C SER A 66 -8.99 -1.19 3.17
N ALA A 67 -9.11 -2.43 2.71
CA ALA A 67 -8.23 -3.50 3.15
C ALA A 67 -6.83 -3.38 2.53
N ALA A 68 -6.71 -2.87 1.30
CA ALA A 68 -5.40 -2.57 0.72
C ALA A 68 -4.67 -1.45 1.49
N TYR A 69 -5.40 -0.42 1.94
CA TYR A 69 -4.85 0.63 2.79
C TYR A 69 -4.44 0.10 4.16
N ALA A 70 -5.27 -0.73 4.78
CA ALA A 70 -4.90 -1.38 6.05
C ALA A 70 -3.71 -2.33 5.90
N ALA A 71 -3.60 -3.06 4.78
CA ALA A 71 -2.45 -3.90 4.51
C ALA A 71 -1.16 -3.09 4.39
N ARG A 72 -1.22 -1.92 3.73
CA ARG A 72 -0.11 -0.95 3.73
C ARG A 72 0.23 -0.50 5.15
N TYR A 73 -0.78 -0.09 5.92
CA TYR A 73 -0.62 0.40 7.29
C TYR A 73 0.03 -0.65 8.20
N VAL A 74 -0.46 -1.89 8.17
CA VAL A 74 0.10 -3.03 8.91
C VAL A 74 1.56 -3.27 8.50
N ALA A 75 1.84 -3.46 7.21
CA ALA A 75 3.20 -3.76 6.74
C ALA A 75 4.18 -2.62 7.08
N LYS A 76 3.75 -1.36 6.95
CA LYS A 76 4.56 -0.19 7.32
C LYS A 76 4.86 -0.17 8.82
N ASN A 77 3.90 -0.49 9.67
CA ASN A 77 4.09 -0.55 11.12
C ASN A 77 4.98 -1.72 11.55
N VAL A 78 4.86 -2.89 10.92
CA VAL A 78 5.76 -4.05 11.17
C VAL A 78 7.21 -3.68 10.86
N VAL A 79 7.45 -3.03 9.71
CA VAL A 79 8.80 -2.58 9.33
C VAL A 79 9.29 -1.45 10.25
N ALA A 80 8.45 -0.46 10.57
CA ALA A 80 8.81 0.64 11.45
C ALA A 80 9.09 0.20 12.89
N ALA A 81 8.42 -0.85 13.38
CA ALA A 81 8.70 -1.50 14.65
C ALA A 81 10.06 -2.23 14.67
N GLY A 82 10.70 -2.37 13.50
CA GLY A 82 11.93 -3.13 13.32
C GLY A 82 11.72 -4.63 13.47
N LEU A 83 10.52 -5.15 13.21
CA LEU A 83 10.22 -6.58 13.26
C LEU A 83 10.62 -7.31 11.98
N ALA A 84 10.76 -6.58 10.87
CA ALA A 84 11.31 -7.06 9.60
C ALA A 84 11.85 -5.89 8.77
N ASP A 85 12.76 -6.16 7.82
CA ASP A 85 13.20 -5.14 6.84
C ASP A 85 12.26 -5.08 5.62
N LYS A 86 11.55 -6.18 5.34
CA LYS A 86 10.54 -6.32 4.30
C LYS A 86 9.34 -7.06 4.85
N CYS A 87 8.14 -6.62 4.51
CA CYS A 87 6.89 -7.25 4.91
C CYS A 87 5.86 -7.11 3.78
N GLU A 88 5.30 -8.23 3.33
CA GLU A 88 4.12 -8.26 2.47
C GLU A 88 2.97 -8.89 3.26
N LEU A 89 1.80 -8.23 3.27
CA LEU A 89 0.56 -8.74 3.86
C LEU A 89 -0.44 -9.04 2.75
N GLN A 90 -1.06 -10.21 2.79
CA GLN A 90 -2.24 -10.53 2.00
C GLN A 90 -3.43 -10.80 2.92
N VAL A 91 -4.59 -10.24 2.55
CA VAL A 91 -5.88 -10.49 3.20
C VAL A 91 -6.93 -10.82 2.14
N SER A 92 -7.89 -11.68 2.47
CA SER A 92 -9.04 -12.01 1.61
C SER A 92 -10.34 -11.95 2.38
N TYR A 93 -11.46 -11.73 1.66
CA TYR A 93 -12.80 -11.66 2.24
C TYR A 93 -13.79 -12.43 1.38
N ALA A 94 -14.79 -13.02 2.03
CA ALA A 94 -16.00 -13.51 1.38
C ALA A 94 -17.10 -12.44 1.47
N ILE A 95 -17.91 -12.31 0.42
CA ILE A 95 -19.02 -11.35 0.40
C ILE A 95 -19.99 -11.62 1.55
N GLY A 96 -20.31 -10.59 2.34
CA GLY A 96 -21.20 -10.72 3.51
C GLY A 96 -20.54 -11.26 4.79
N VAL A 97 -19.24 -11.59 4.77
CA VAL A 97 -18.49 -12.03 5.95
C VAL A 97 -17.59 -10.89 6.43
N ALA A 98 -17.69 -10.54 7.70
CA ALA A 98 -16.92 -9.43 8.27
C ALA A 98 -15.45 -9.79 8.50
N GLU A 99 -15.19 -10.99 9.02
CA GLU A 99 -13.83 -11.45 9.27
C GLU A 99 -13.11 -11.79 7.95
N PRO A 100 -11.80 -11.47 7.83
CA PRO A 100 -11.01 -11.94 6.70
C PRO A 100 -11.02 -13.48 6.63
N THR A 101 -11.25 -14.02 5.44
CA THR A 101 -11.17 -15.46 5.18
C THR A 101 -9.73 -15.98 5.24
N SER A 102 -8.75 -15.11 4.98
CA SER A 102 -7.33 -15.42 5.16
C SER A 102 -6.54 -14.17 5.54
N ILE A 103 -5.46 -14.38 6.30
CA ILE A 103 -4.40 -13.41 6.54
C ILE A 103 -3.08 -14.17 6.37
N SER A 104 -2.16 -13.65 5.57
CA SER A 104 -0.80 -14.19 5.43
C SER A 104 0.22 -13.06 5.40
N ILE A 105 1.40 -13.34 5.96
CA ILE A 105 2.55 -12.43 6.02
C ILE A 105 3.74 -13.14 5.38
N GLU A 106 4.52 -12.41 4.59
CA GLU A 106 5.80 -12.83 4.04
C GLU A 106 6.86 -11.79 4.40
N THR A 107 7.93 -12.21 5.08
CA THR A 107 9.01 -11.31 5.50
C THR A 107 10.27 -11.42 4.65
N PHE A 108 10.27 -12.31 3.65
CA PHE A 108 11.39 -12.58 2.74
C PHE A 108 12.69 -12.91 3.48
N GLY A 109 12.58 -13.62 4.59
CA GLY A 109 13.71 -13.99 5.46
C GLY A 109 14.30 -12.85 6.28
N THR A 110 13.63 -11.70 6.37
CA THR A 110 14.10 -10.53 7.15
C THR A 110 13.41 -10.37 8.51
N GLY A 111 12.46 -11.25 8.83
CA GLY A 111 11.73 -11.21 10.09
C GLY A 111 12.59 -11.57 11.31
N LYS A 112 12.36 -10.88 12.43
CA LYS A 112 12.92 -11.21 13.75
C LYS A 112 12.08 -12.23 14.53
N LEU A 113 10.83 -12.41 14.09
CA LEU A 113 9.88 -13.39 14.59
C LEU A 113 9.42 -14.26 13.42
N ASP A 114 8.84 -15.41 13.74
CA ASP A 114 8.16 -16.21 12.73
C ASP A 114 6.88 -15.51 12.22
N GLU A 115 6.47 -15.84 11.01
CA GLU A 115 5.30 -15.22 10.37
C GLU A 115 4.02 -15.56 11.12
N ALA A 116 3.96 -16.72 11.78
CA ALA A 116 2.85 -17.10 12.65
C ALA A 116 2.69 -16.12 13.82
N ARG A 117 3.77 -15.78 14.56
CA ARG A 117 3.70 -14.80 15.64
C ARG A 117 3.39 -13.40 15.12
N LEU A 118 3.88 -13.03 13.94
CA LEU A 118 3.50 -11.75 13.33
C LEU A 118 2.00 -11.68 13.01
N ILE A 119 1.40 -12.78 12.52
CA ILE A 119 -0.05 -12.85 12.27
C ILE A 119 -0.84 -12.69 13.57
N GLU A 120 -0.39 -13.31 14.67
CA GLU A 120 -1.01 -13.13 15.99
C GLU A 120 -0.98 -11.66 16.44
N LEU A 121 0.19 -11.02 16.39
CA LEU A 121 0.34 -9.60 16.72
C LEU A 121 -0.56 -8.72 15.83
N VAL A 122 -0.67 -9.04 14.53
CA VAL A 122 -1.56 -8.31 13.63
C VAL A 122 -3.02 -8.43 14.07
N ARG A 123 -3.46 -9.63 14.45
CA ARG A 123 -4.83 -9.85 14.95
C ARG A 123 -5.10 -9.15 16.28
N GLU A 124 -4.10 -9.04 17.14
CA GLU A 124 -4.21 -8.37 18.44
C GLU A 124 -4.30 -6.84 18.32
N HIS A 125 -3.58 -6.25 17.35
CA HIS A 125 -3.40 -4.79 17.28
C HIS A 125 -4.21 -4.07 16.18
N PHE A 126 -4.72 -4.80 15.19
CA PHE A 126 -5.44 -4.26 14.04
C PHE A 126 -6.79 -4.98 13.84
N ASP A 127 -7.88 -4.20 13.84
CA ASP A 127 -9.20 -4.72 13.48
C ASP A 127 -9.37 -4.71 11.96
N LEU A 128 -9.23 -5.89 11.34
CA LEU A 128 -9.30 -6.04 9.88
C LEU A 128 -10.71 -6.32 9.35
N ARG A 129 -11.76 -6.20 10.17
CA ARG A 129 -13.15 -6.26 9.68
C ARG A 129 -13.50 -4.94 8.98
N PRO A 130 -14.37 -4.92 7.95
CA PRO A 130 -14.66 -3.70 7.18
C PRO A 130 -14.99 -2.45 8.02
N TYR A 131 -15.78 -2.59 9.08
CA TYR A 131 -16.06 -1.49 10.01
C TYR A 131 -14.82 -1.05 10.80
N GLY A 132 -14.01 -2.01 11.26
CA GLY A 132 -12.72 -1.77 11.91
C GLY A 132 -11.75 -1.01 11.01
N LEU A 133 -11.66 -1.36 9.73
CA LEU A 133 -10.84 -0.65 8.73
C LEU A 133 -11.20 0.84 8.63
N ILE A 134 -12.51 1.13 8.61
CA ILE A 134 -13.04 2.49 8.48
C ILE A 134 -12.70 3.30 9.73
N GLN A 135 -12.94 2.75 10.91
CA GLN A 135 -12.70 3.42 12.19
C GLN A 135 -11.20 3.61 12.46
N MET A 136 -10.40 2.58 12.23
CA MET A 136 -8.96 2.58 12.49
C MET A 136 -8.22 3.64 11.67
N LEU A 137 -8.66 3.90 10.43
CA LEU A 137 -8.01 4.81 9.51
C LEU A 137 -8.79 6.11 9.28
N ASP A 138 -9.89 6.32 9.99
CA ASP A 138 -10.79 7.48 9.87
C ASP A 138 -11.13 7.77 8.39
N LEU A 139 -11.77 6.79 7.73
CA LEU A 139 -11.93 6.79 6.26
C LEU A 139 -13.19 7.53 5.78
N GLU A 140 -14.14 7.88 6.64
CA GLU A 140 -15.39 8.57 6.25
C GLU A 140 -15.18 10.08 6.09
N ARG A 141 -14.20 10.44 5.27
CA ARG A 141 -13.80 11.82 4.99
C ARG A 141 -13.48 12.02 3.51
N PRO A 142 -13.57 13.25 2.99
CA PRO A 142 -13.25 13.58 1.60
C PRO A 142 -11.73 13.67 1.35
N ILE A 143 -10.98 12.59 1.65
CA ILE A 143 -9.51 12.55 1.61
C ILE A 143 -8.90 11.89 0.36
N TYR A 144 -9.75 11.46 -0.60
CA TYR A 144 -9.33 10.56 -1.67
C TYR A 144 -8.87 11.23 -2.97
N GLN A 145 -9.26 12.50 -3.21
CA GLN A 145 -8.87 13.18 -4.45
C GLN A 145 -7.35 13.24 -4.65
N PRO A 146 -6.53 13.54 -3.61
CA PRO A 146 -5.08 13.57 -3.75
C PRO A 146 -4.44 12.21 -4.03
N THR A 147 -5.13 11.09 -3.78
CA THR A 147 -4.57 9.74 -4.00
C THR A 147 -4.64 9.31 -5.46
N ALA A 148 -5.53 9.92 -6.27
CA ALA A 148 -5.85 9.47 -7.63
C ALA A 148 -4.73 9.70 -8.68
N ALA A 149 -3.61 10.30 -8.26
CA ALA A 149 -2.38 10.43 -9.04
C ALA A 149 -1.17 10.36 -8.11
N TYR A 150 -0.02 9.96 -8.66
CA TYR A 150 1.27 9.86 -7.95
C TYR A 150 1.31 8.82 -6.82
N GLY A 151 0.45 7.80 -6.89
CA GLY A 151 0.45 6.68 -5.96
C GLY A 151 -0.36 6.95 -4.68
N HIS A 152 -0.97 5.89 -4.18
CA HIS A 152 -1.72 5.88 -2.93
C HIS A 152 -0.81 5.66 -1.71
N PHE A 153 0.38 5.13 -1.92
CA PHE A 153 1.32 4.72 -0.87
C PHE A 153 2.64 5.49 -0.94
N GLY A 154 3.32 5.63 0.19
CA GLY A 154 4.62 6.30 0.31
C GLY A 154 4.55 7.81 0.52
N ARG A 155 3.37 8.37 0.78
CA ARG A 155 3.12 9.81 0.99
C ARG A 155 2.54 10.07 2.37
N ASN A 156 3.30 10.72 3.26
CA ASN A 156 3.00 10.76 4.69
C ASN A 156 1.74 11.54 5.08
N GLU A 157 1.07 12.24 4.17
CA GLU A 157 -0.19 12.94 4.45
C GLU A 157 -1.41 12.02 4.66
N PHE A 158 -1.28 10.72 4.42
CA PHE A 158 -2.42 9.78 4.46
C PHE A 158 -2.47 8.95 5.75
N PRO A 159 -3.67 8.63 6.30
CA PRO A 159 -3.80 7.90 7.56
C PRO A 159 -3.08 6.55 7.58
N TRP A 160 -3.17 5.78 6.48
CA TRP A 160 -2.51 4.47 6.35
C TRP A 160 -0.98 4.55 6.20
N GLU A 161 -0.42 5.75 6.15
CA GLU A 161 1.03 5.98 6.17
C GLU A 161 1.55 6.30 7.58
N SER A 162 0.68 6.36 8.59
CA SER A 162 1.10 6.49 9.99
C SER A 162 1.83 5.23 10.48
N THR A 163 2.76 5.41 11.43
CA THR A 163 3.52 4.34 12.10
C THR A 163 3.27 4.31 13.60
N ASP A 164 2.09 4.73 14.03
CA ASP A 164 1.67 4.90 15.42
C ASP A 164 1.47 3.57 16.18
N LYS A 165 1.42 2.43 15.48
CA LYS A 165 1.35 1.09 16.09
C LYS A 165 2.73 0.45 16.27
N ALA A 166 3.79 1.06 15.75
CA ALA A 166 5.12 0.48 15.74
C ALA A 166 5.64 0.16 17.16
N ASP A 167 5.55 1.12 18.09
CA ASP A 167 6.01 0.92 19.46
C ASP A 167 5.20 -0.14 20.21
N ALA A 168 3.88 -0.15 20.01
CA ALA A 168 3.01 -1.17 20.60
C ALA A 168 3.33 -2.58 20.09
N LEU A 169 3.55 -2.72 18.78
CA LEU A 169 3.97 -3.99 18.18
C LEU A 169 5.33 -4.45 18.70
N ARG A 170 6.29 -3.52 18.79
CA ARG A 170 7.64 -3.82 19.28
C ARG A 170 7.62 -4.28 20.74
N ALA A 171 6.85 -3.60 21.59
CA ALA A 171 6.67 -3.98 22.98
C ALA A 171 5.99 -5.36 23.11
N ALA A 172 4.94 -5.63 22.33
CA ALA A 172 4.25 -6.92 22.32
C ALA A 172 5.11 -8.07 21.75
N ALA A 173 6.11 -7.74 20.93
CA ALA A 173 7.14 -8.65 20.43
C ALA A 173 8.28 -8.88 21.45
N GLY A 174 8.36 -8.10 22.53
CA GLY A 174 9.43 -8.19 23.53
C GLY A 174 10.79 -7.64 23.06
N LEU A 175 10.79 -6.63 22.18
CA LEU A 175 11.98 -6.04 21.55
C LEU A 175 12.19 -4.55 21.84
#